data_AF-W1Y3D4-F1
#
_entry.id   AF-W1Y3D4-F1
#
_cell.length_a   1.000
_cell.length_b   1.000
_cell.length_c   1.000
_cell.angle_alpha   90.00
_cell.angle_beta   90.00
_cell.angle_gamma   90.00
#
_symmetry.space_group_name_H-M   'P 1'
#
loop_
_entity.id
_entity.type
_entity.pdbx_description
1 polymer ?
#
loop_
_entity_poly.entity_id
_entity_poly.type
_entity_poly.pdbx_seq_one_letter_code
_entity_poly.pdbx_strand_id
1 'polypeptide(L)'
;QEDVNVVEPLFSNFGGRASFGGQIITVKCFEDNGLLYDLLEQNGRGRVLVVDGGGSVRRALVDAELARLAVQNEWEGLVIYGAVRQVDDLEELDIGIQAM
;
A
#
# COMPACT_ATOMS: atom_id res chain seq x y z
N GLN A 1 -17.95 -10.08 -21.24
CA GLN A 1 -18.07 -8.81 -20.49
C GLN A 1 -17.03 -8.92 -19.39
N GLU A 2 -16.09 -7.99 -19.28
CA GLU A 2 -15.15 -8.01 -18.16
C GLU A 2 -15.91 -7.57 -16.91
N ASP A 3 -16.04 -8.48 -15.95
CA ASP A 3 -16.69 -8.21 -14.67
C ASP A 3 -15.72 -7.39 -13.80
N VAL A 4 -16.01 -6.10 -13.65
CA VAL A 4 -15.26 -5.21 -12.76
C VAL A 4 -15.93 -5.17 -11.40
N ASN A 5 -15.19 -5.54 -10.35
CA ASN A 5 -15.63 -5.39 -8.98
C ASN A 5 -15.16 -4.02 -8.45
N VAL A 6 -16.08 -3.29 -7.82
CA VAL A 6 -15.81 -1.97 -7.26
C VAL A 6 -15.81 -2.07 -5.75
N VAL A 7 -14.73 -1.62 -5.12
CA VAL A 7 -14.64 -1.51 -3.65
C VAL A 7 -15.42 -0.31 -3.14
N GLU A 8 -15.88 -0.37 -1.90
CA GLU A 8 -16.46 0.81 -1.24
C GLU A 8 -15.43 1.95 -1.19
N PRO A 9 -15.86 3.23 -1.27
CA PRO A 9 -14.98 4.39 -1.28
C PRO A 9 -14.44 4.71 0.13
N LEU A 10 -13.67 3.78 0.69
CA LEU A 10 -13.13 3.81 2.05
C LEU A 10 -11.72 4.40 2.13
N PHE A 11 -11.01 4.48 1.01
CA PHE A 11 -9.60 4.83 0.99
C PHE A 11 -9.36 6.28 0.60
N SER A 12 -8.34 6.87 1.22
CA SER A 12 -7.74 8.15 0.84
C SER A 12 -6.40 7.92 0.15
N ASN A 13 -6.05 8.80 -0.79
CA ASN A 13 -4.74 8.78 -1.43
C ASN A 13 -3.69 9.46 -0.54
N PHE A 14 -2.55 8.79 -0.35
CA PHE A 14 -1.39 9.30 0.38
C PHE A 14 -0.10 9.23 -0.44
N GLY A 15 -0.11 8.59 -1.61
CA GLY A 15 1.07 8.49 -2.48
C GLY A 15 1.09 9.58 -3.54
N GLY A 16 2.27 9.86 -4.09
CA GLY A 16 2.44 10.84 -5.17
C GLY A 16 1.77 10.45 -6.50
N ARG A 17 1.39 9.18 -6.68
CA ARG A 17 0.62 8.73 -7.85
C ARG A 17 -0.88 8.63 -7.54
N ALA A 18 -1.68 9.45 -8.21
CA ALA A 18 -3.15 9.41 -8.12
C ALA A 18 -3.78 8.21 -8.87
N SER A 19 -3.02 7.52 -9.74
CA SER A 19 -3.50 6.36 -10.51
C SER A 19 -2.37 5.34 -10.63
N PHE A 20 -2.69 4.08 -10.35
CA PHE A 20 -1.77 2.95 -10.40
C PHE A 20 -2.55 1.65 -10.61
N GLY A 21 -1.87 0.58 -11.01
CA GLY A 21 -2.49 -0.72 -11.22
C GLY A 21 -1.46 -1.80 -11.49
N GLY A 22 -1.84 -3.05 -11.24
CA GLY A 22 -0.94 -4.19 -11.40
C GLY A 22 -1.56 -5.48 -10.87
N GLN A 23 -0.80 -6.57 -10.95
CA GLN A 23 -1.17 -7.83 -10.34
C GLN A 23 -1.25 -7.69 -8.82
N ILE A 24 -2.38 -8.12 -8.24
CA ILE A 24 -2.59 -8.06 -6.80
C ILE A 24 -1.74 -9.11 -6.08
N ILE A 25 -1.00 -8.68 -5.07
CA ILE A 25 -0.37 -9.51 -4.06
C ILE A 25 -1.03 -9.18 -2.73
N THR A 26 -1.42 -10.19 -1.94
CA THR A 26 -2.15 -9.97 -0.70
C THR A 26 -1.35 -10.40 0.52
N VAL A 27 -1.49 -9.66 1.61
CA VAL A 27 -1.00 -10.06 2.93
C VAL A 27 -2.02 -9.67 3.99
N LYS A 28 -2.17 -10.51 5.00
CA LYS A 28 -2.99 -10.22 6.18
C LYS A 28 -2.10 -10.16 7.39
N CYS A 29 -2.20 -9.07 8.14
CA CYS A 29 -1.51 -8.88 9.41
C CYS A 29 -2.39 -8.06 10.36
N PHE A 30 -1.95 -7.88 11.60
CA PHE A 30 -2.69 -7.07 12.56
C PHE A 30 -1.70 -6.29 13.43
N GLU A 31 -1.63 -4.98 13.19
CA GLU A 31 -0.79 -4.02 13.94
C GLU A 31 0.71 -4.34 13.97
N ASP A 32 1.15 -5.23 13.08
CA ASP A 32 2.54 -5.63 12.88
C ASP A 32 2.85 -5.59 11.39
N ASN A 33 3.95 -4.96 11.03
CA ASN A 33 4.38 -4.77 9.66
C ASN A 33 5.63 -5.58 9.30
N GLY A 34 6.08 -6.51 10.16
CA GLY A 34 7.28 -7.31 9.90
C GLY A 34 7.20 -8.08 8.59
N LEU A 35 6.04 -8.68 8.29
CA LEU A 35 5.79 -9.37 7.01
C LEU A 35 5.84 -8.45 5.79
N LEU A 36 5.61 -7.14 5.96
CA LEU A 36 5.62 -6.20 4.83
C LEU A 36 7.05 -5.93 4.34
N TYR A 37 8.04 -5.95 5.22
CA TYR A 37 9.45 -5.77 4.82
C TYR A 37 9.87 -6.87 3.84
N ASP A 38 9.73 -8.14 4.22
CA ASP A 38 10.09 -9.29 3.39
C ASP A 38 9.35 -9.32 2.04
N LEU A 39 8.12 -8.80 1.99
CA LEU A 39 7.34 -8.71 0.77
C LEU A 39 7.81 -7.56 -0.12
N LEU A 40 8.06 -6.40 0.46
CA LEU A 40 8.44 -5.19 -0.28
C LEU A 40 9.89 -5.22 -0.78
N GLU A 41 10.75 -6.08 -0.23
CA GLU A 41 12.07 -6.41 -0.79
C GLU A 41 12.01 -7.23 -2.09
N GLN A 42 10.86 -7.84 -2.41
CA GLN A 42 10.70 -8.61 -3.63
C GLN A 42 10.41 -7.69 -4.82
N ASN A 43 10.67 -8.19 -6.04
CA ASN A 43 10.33 -7.46 -7.26
C ASN A 43 8.82 -7.17 -7.33
N GLY A 44 8.49 -5.88 -7.23
CA GLY A 44 7.14 -5.33 -7.25
C GLY A 44 6.67 -4.83 -8.61
N ARG A 45 7.50 -4.94 -9.65
CA ARG A 45 7.21 -4.39 -10.97
C ARG A 45 5.89 -4.93 -11.53
N GLY A 46 4.98 -4.04 -11.89
CA GLY A 46 3.65 -4.40 -12.36
C GLY A 46 2.76 -5.05 -11.29
N ARG A 47 3.05 -4.87 -9.99
CA ARG A 47 2.30 -5.45 -8.86
C ARG A 47 1.82 -4.38 -7.89
N VAL A 48 0.69 -4.68 -7.25
CA VAL A 48 0.09 -3.87 -6.18
C VAL A 48 -0.05 -4.73 -4.93
N LEU A 49 0.48 -4.25 -3.80
CA LEU A 49 0.35 -4.94 -2.52
C LEU A 49 -0.95 -4.49 -1.84
N VAL A 50 -1.82 -5.45 -1.53
CA VAL A 50 -3.05 -5.23 -0.75
C VAL A 50 -2.85 -5.82 0.63
N VAL A 51 -2.88 -4.96 1.64
CA VAL A 51 -2.67 -5.30 3.05
C VAL A 51 -4.00 -5.28 3.79
N ASP A 52 -4.46 -6.43 4.25
CA ASP A 52 -5.53 -6.53 5.25
C ASP A 52 -4.93 -6.36 6.64
N GLY A 53 -5.01 -5.13 7.17
CA GLY A 53 -4.57 -4.77 8.52
C GLY A 53 -5.67 -4.88 9.59
N GLY A 54 -6.83 -5.45 9.22
CA GLY A 54 -8.02 -5.48 10.07
C GLY A 54 -8.70 -4.12 10.25
N GLY A 55 -8.33 -3.10 9.46
CA GLY A 55 -8.90 -1.76 9.54
C GLY A 55 -8.48 -0.99 10.79
N SER A 56 -7.40 -1.44 11.47
CA SER A 56 -6.91 -0.75 12.65
C SER A 56 -6.27 0.57 12.27
N VAL A 57 -6.75 1.65 12.89
CA VAL A 57 -6.14 2.98 12.86
C VAL A 57 -5.35 3.30 14.13
N ARG A 58 -5.16 2.30 15.01
CA ARG A 58 -4.40 2.47 16.27
C ARG A 58 -2.89 2.50 16.04
N ARG A 59 -2.43 1.84 14.98
CA ARG A 59 -1.02 1.74 14.62
C ARG A 59 -0.86 1.74 13.11
N ALA A 60 0.01 2.61 12.62
CA ALA A 60 0.34 2.67 11.21
C ALA A 60 1.11 1.40 10.79
N LEU A 61 0.72 0.82 9.65
CA LEU A 61 1.40 -0.34 9.04
C LEU A 61 2.50 0.10 8.07
N VAL A 62 2.29 1.22 7.39
CA VAL A 62 3.24 1.79 6.43
C VAL A 62 3.66 3.19 6.88
N ASP A 63 4.96 3.44 6.78
CA ASP A 63 5.59 4.73 6.98
C ASP A 63 6.50 5.06 5.78
N ALA A 64 7.20 6.19 5.84
CA ALA A 64 8.01 6.65 4.71
C ALA A 64 9.17 5.71 4.39
N GLU A 65 9.76 5.03 5.39
CA GLU A 65 10.85 4.08 5.15
C GLU A 65 10.34 2.88 4.35
N LEU A 66 9.24 2.29 4.80
CA LEU A 66 8.65 1.12 4.13
C LEU A 66 8.11 1.47 2.74
N ALA A 67 7.54 2.67 2.56
CA ALA A 67 7.10 3.16 1.26
C ALA A 67 8.28 3.41 0.30
N ARG A 68 9.42 3.95 0.78
CA ARG A 68 10.63 4.09 -0.04
C ARG A 68 11.19 2.73 -0.46
N LEU A 69 11.13 1.72 0.40
CA LEU A 69 11.49 0.34 0.04
C LEU A 69 10.60 -0.19 -1.10
N ALA A 70 9.30 0.08 -1.05
CA ALA A 70 8.39 -0.29 -2.12
C ALA A 70 8.76 0.37 -3.47
N VAL A 71 9.08 1.68 -3.45
CA VAL A 71 9.55 2.41 -4.64
C VAL A 71 10.84 1.80 -5.19
N GLN A 72 11.82 1.52 -4.33
CA GLN A 72 13.11 0.95 -4.72
C GLN A 72 12.97 -0.41 -5.43
N ASN A 73 11.97 -1.20 -5.02
CA ASN A 73 11.68 -2.50 -5.60
C ASN A 73 10.58 -2.47 -6.67
N GLU A 74 10.34 -1.30 -7.26
CA GLU A 74 9.45 -1.09 -8.42
C GLU A 74 7.96 -1.43 -8.17
N TRP A 75 7.47 -1.38 -6.93
CA TRP A 75 6.04 -1.58 -6.67
C TRP A 75 5.20 -0.48 -7.30
N GLU A 76 4.07 -0.86 -7.92
CA GLU A 76 3.18 0.12 -8.56
C GLU A 76 2.30 0.83 -7.53
N GLY A 77 1.94 0.14 -6.45
CA GLY A 77 1.22 0.75 -5.35
C GLY A 77 0.91 -0.17 -4.18
N LEU A 78 0.43 0.47 -3.11
CA LEU A 78 0.04 -0.14 -1.85
C LEU A 78 -1.42 0.24 -1.54
N VAL A 79 -2.23 -0.75 -1.19
CA VAL A 79 -3.61 -0.55 -0.70
C VAL A 79 -3.70 -1.13 0.70
N ILE A 80 -3.89 -0.28 1.70
CA ILE A 80 -3.79 -0.62 3.12
C ILE A 80 -5.17 -0.50 3.76
N TYR A 81 -5.77 -1.63 4.14
CA TYR A 81 -6.92 -1.65 5.03
C TYR A 81 -6.44 -1.46 6.49
N GLY A 82 -6.07 -0.22 6.81
CA GLY A 82 -5.46 0.21 8.07
C GLY A 82 -4.80 1.59 7.91
N ALA A 83 -4.12 2.07 8.94
CA ALA A 83 -3.48 3.39 8.94
C ALA A 83 -2.07 3.42 8.33
N VAL A 84 -1.69 4.59 7.86
CA VAL A 84 -0.31 4.97 7.49
C VAL A 84 0.15 6.19 8.31
N ARG A 85 1.44 6.52 8.28
CA ARG A 85 2.00 7.71 8.94
C ARG A 85 3.04 8.40 8.07
N GLN A 86 3.44 9.61 8.46
CA GLN A 86 4.39 10.46 7.72
C GLN A 86 3.83 10.84 6.34
N VAL A 87 2.56 11.24 6.30
CA VAL A 87 1.82 11.50 5.05
C VAL A 87 2.49 12.51 4.14
N ASP A 88 3.11 13.56 4.71
CA ASP A 88 3.87 14.56 3.96
C ASP A 88 5.02 13.92 3.17
N ASP A 89 5.74 12.95 3.76
CA ASP A 89 6.80 12.21 3.07
C ASP A 89 6.24 11.24 2.02
N LEU A 90 5.07 10.64 2.27
CA LEU A 90 4.45 9.67 1.36
C LEU A 90 3.97 10.33 0.07
N GLU A 91 3.44 11.55 0.15
CA GLU A 91 2.92 12.30 -0.99
C GLU A 91 4.02 12.67 -2.01
N GLU A 92 5.28 12.71 -1.58
CA GLU A 92 6.44 12.98 -2.46
C GLU A 92 6.94 11.73 -3.20
N LEU A 93 6.49 10.53 -2.82
CA LEU A 93 6.98 9.27 -3.41
C LEU A 93 6.25 8.94 -4.71
N ASP A 94 7.02 8.52 -5.72
CA ASP A 94 6.50 8.09 -7.02
C ASP A 94 5.92 6.66 -6.97
N ILE A 95 4.88 6.49 -6.15
CA ILE A 95 4.12 5.25 -5.95
C ILE A 95 2.66 5.58 -5.58
N GLY A 96 1.73 4.69 -5.89
CA GLY A 96 0.35 4.81 -5.40
C GLY A 96 0.21 4.31 -3.97
N ILE A 97 -0.43 5.06 -3.08
CA ILE A 97 -0.72 4.60 -1.70
C ILE A 97 -2.15 4.96 -1.35
N GLN A 98 -2.97 3.96 -1.05
CA GLN A 98 -4.36 4.10 -0.61
C GLN A 98 -4.49 3.53 0.80
N ALA A 99 -5.06 4.27 1.74
CA ALA A 99 -5.24 3.82 3.13
C ALA A 99 -6.49 4.43 3.81
N MET A 100 -6.82 3.99 5.03
CA MET A 100 -7.95 4.49 5.82
C MET A 100 -7.62 5.72 6.68
#